data_AF-A0A1G9WJN1-F1
#
_entry.id   AF-A0A1G9WJN1-F1
#
_cell.length_a   1.000
_cell.length_b   1.000
_cell.length_c   1.000
_cell.angle_alpha   90.00
_cell.angle_beta   90.00
_cell.angle_gamma   90.00
#
_symmetry.space_group_name_H-M   'P 1'
#
loop_
_entity.id
_entity.type
_entity.pdbx_description
1 polymer ?
#
loop_
_entity_poly.entity_id
_entity_poly.type
_entity_poly.pdbx_seq_one_letter_code
_entity_poly.pdbx_strand_id
1 'polypeptide(L)'
;MGYVGTFVVLSLIPYIWLAWSFIDYKNGKRERTNWKGPLALLVVLMVAVFILNLYYANEYSIPILVNTMTVFVGLIITGAIAIIASIINVFVSLRHRKNPYPEEVHNPKTAWTVIGLIFLSLTIMFVWFVPGGEKMRYVDNLNSAIAETENSNEEIDVTFVSSEDYCLRIRYCDPEYMNVFYVKNNLDQAKEVQLLIRALGKNRQEIEVIESDIMKLDPGELKMVETEETLDFKEIWGKYSFKTKEKVRDYQHQYRYRDPEE
;
A
#
# COMPACT_ATOMS: atom_id res chain seq x y z
N MET A 1 -3.15 -5.61 5.93
CA MET A 1 -1.79 -6.09 5.49
C MET A 1 -1.78 -7.23 4.45
N GLY A 2 -2.85 -8.03 4.27
CA GLY A 2 -2.81 -9.25 3.44
C GLY A 2 -2.35 -9.03 1.99
N TYR A 3 -3.05 -8.19 1.23
CA TYR A 3 -2.76 -7.96 -0.20
C TYR A 3 -1.37 -7.36 -0.45
N VAL A 4 -1.00 -6.30 0.28
CA VAL A 4 0.32 -5.67 0.16
C VAL A 4 1.43 -6.68 0.45
N GLY A 5 1.29 -7.47 1.52
CA GLY A 5 2.23 -8.54 1.85
C GLY A 5 2.36 -9.59 0.73
N THR A 6 1.24 -10.01 0.14
CA THR A 6 1.25 -10.95 -1.00
C THR A 6 2.00 -10.37 -2.19
N PHE A 7 1.76 -9.11 -2.56
CA PHE A 7 2.47 -8.46 -3.67
C PHE A 7 3.97 -8.30 -3.40
N VAL A 8 4.35 -7.98 -2.16
CA VAL A 8 5.77 -7.96 -1.75
C VAL A 8 6.38 -9.35 -1.91
N VAL A 9 5.74 -10.41 -1.43
CA VAL A 9 6.24 -11.79 -1.59
C VAL A 9 6.36 -12.18 -3.07
N LEU A 10 5.34 -11.88 -3.88
CA LEU A 10 5.38 -12.14 -5.33
C LEU A 10 6.55 -11.42 -6.01
N SER A 11 6.82 -10.17 -5.61
CA SER A 11 7.95 -9.41 -6.15
C SER A 11 9.30 -10.05 -5.81
N LEU A 12 9.41 -10.79 -4.69
CA LEU A 12 10.65 -11.42 -4.24
C LEU A 12 10.96 -12.75 -4.95
N ILE A 13 9.95 -13.46 -5.48
CA ILE A 13 10.12 -14.79 -6.09
C ILE A 13 11.17 -14.79 -7.22
N PRO A 14 11.15 -13.86 -8.20
CA PRO A 14 12.19 -13.79 -9.23
C PRO A 14 13.60 -13.66 -8.64
N TYR A 15 13.78 -12.83 -7.61
CA TYR A 15 15.09 -12.58 -7.02
C TYR A 15 15.60 -13.78 -6.22
N ILE A 16 14.72 -14.45 -5.48
CA ILE A 16 15.05 -15.70 -4.76
C ILE A 16 15.46 -16.78 -5.77
N TRP A 17 14.71 -16.91 -6.88
CA TRP A 17 15.04 -17.87 -7.93
C TRP A 17 16.39 -17.55 -8.59
N LEU A 18 16.67 -16.28 -8.87
CA LEU A 18 17.96 -15.84 -9.40
C LEU A 18 19.10 -16.17 -8.43
N ALA A 19 18.96 -15.83 -7.15
CA ALA A 19 19.95 -16.12 -6.11
C ALA A 19 20.22 -17.63 -5.98
N TRP A 20 19.17 -18.45 -5.99
CA TRP A 20 19.30 -19.91 -5.97
C TRP A 20 20.04 -20.41 -7.23
N SER A 21 19.73 -19.87 -8.41
CA SER A 21 20.45 -20.26 -9.62
C SER A 21 21.94 -19.90 -9.57
N PHE A 22 22.34 -18.84 -8.87
CA PHE A 22 23.75 -18.51 -8.66
C PHE A 22 24.43 -19.48 -7.70
N ILE A 23 23.75 -19.88 -6.62
CA ILE A 23 24.26 -20.86 -5.65
C ILE A 23 24.51 -22.21 -6.32
N ASP A 24 23.56 -22.69 -7.15
CA ASP A 24 23.70 -23.96 -7.85
C ASP A 24 24.86 -23.95 -8.86
N TYR A 25 25.07 -22.82 -9.56
CA TYR A 25 26.22 -22.64 -10.45
C TYR A 25 27.54 -22.69 -9.65
N LYS A 26 27.64 -21.97 -8.54
CA LYS A 26 28.84 -21.96 -7.68
C LYS A 26 29.15 -23.35 -7.09
N ASN A 27 28.11 -24.13 -6.78
CA ASN A 27 28.24 -25.49 -6.26
C ASN A 27 28.48 -26.55 -7.36
N GLY A 28 28.68 -26.15 -8.62
CA GLY A 28 28.93 -27.06 -9.73
C GLY A 28 27.72 -27.92 -10.14
N LYS A 29 26.53 -27.63 -9.63
CA LYS A 29 25.28 -28.35 -9.98
C LYS A 29 24.74 -27.96 -11.37
N ARG A 30 25.24 -26.86 -11.95
CA ARG A 30 24.84 -26.34 -13.27
C ARG A 30 26.03 -25.74 -13.99
N GLU A 31 26.05 -25.86 -15.32
CA GLU A 31 27.09 -25.28 -16.19
C GLU A 31 26.99 -23.76 -16.34
N ARG A 32 25.80 -23.17 -16.11
CA ARG A 32 25.57 -21.72 -16.25
C ARG A 32 24.44 -21.23 -15.35
N THR A 33 24.51 -19.97 -14.96
CA THR A 33 23.41 -19.29 -14.24
C THR A 33 22.20 -19.08 -15.15
N ASN A 34 21.02 -19.50 -14.72
CA ASN A 34 19.76 -19.22 -15.40
C ASN A 34 19.18 -17.87 -14.94
N TRP A 35 19.61 -16.79 -15.58
CA TRP A 35 19.07 -15.45 -15.31
C TRP A 35 17.82 -15.13 -16.15
N LYS A 36 17.63 -15.80 -17.29
CA LYS A 36 16.52 -15.54 -18.21
C LYS A 36 15.16 -15.96 -17.64
N GLY A 37 15.11 -17.10 -16.94
CA GLY A 37 13.88 -17.59 -16.29
C GLY A 37 13.33 -16.61 -15.25
N PRO A 38 14.13 -16.24 -14.23
CA PRO A 38 13.76 -15.21 -13.26
C PRO A 38 13.32 -13.89 -13.89
N LEU A 39 14.06 -13.39 -14.90
CA LEU A 39 13.71 -12.16 -15.59
C LEU A 39 12.37 -12.27 -16.32
N ALA A 40 12.11 -13.38 -17.03
CA ALA A 40 10.84 -13.62 -17.69
C ALA A 40 9.68 -13.65 -16.68
N LEU A 41 9.88 -14.29 -15.52
CA LEU A 41 8.88 -14.30 -14.44
C LEU A 41 8.60 -12.90 -13.90
N LEU A 42 9.64 -12.08 -13.67
CA LEU A 42 9.49 -10.69 -13.23
C LEU A 42 8.65 -9.89 -14.23
N VAL A 43 8.94 -10.02 -15.53
CA VAL A 43 8.18 -9.35 -16.59
C VAL A 43 6.72 -9.79 -16.61
N VAL A 44 6.45 -11.10 -16.52
CA VAL A 44 5.07 -11.64 -16.45
C VAL A 44 4.32 -11.07 -15.25
N LEU A 45 4.95 -11.02 -14.08
CA LEU A 45 4.34 -10.45 -12.89
C LEU A 45 4.05 -8.95 -13.07
N MET A 46 4.99 -8.18 -13.64
CA MET A 46 4.77 -6.76 -13.91
C MET A 46 3.61 -6.52 -14.88
N VAL A 47 3.49 -7.35 -15.92
CA VAL A 47 2.38 -7.30 -16.88
C VAL A 47 1.06 -7.65 -16.20
N ALA A 48 1.03 -8.66 -15.33
CA ALA A 48 -0.18 -9.01 -14.57
C ALA A 48 -0.64 -7.85 -13.68
N VAL A 49 0.29 -7.20 -12.96
CA VAL A 49 -0.01 -6.00 -12.16
C VAL A 49 -0.53 -4.86 -13.05
N PHE A 50 0.05 -4.68 -14.23
CA PHE A 50 -0.41 -3.67 -15.19
C PHE A 50 -1.84 -3.94 -15.68
N ILE A 51 -2.16 -5.18 -16.02
CA ILE A 51 -3.53 -5.58 -16.43
C ILE A 51 -4.53 -5.32 -15.30
N LEU A 52 -4.18 -5.63 -14.05
CA LEU A 52 -5.02 -5.31 -12.90
C LEU A 52 -5.25 -3.80 -12.76
N ASN A 53 -4.23 -2.98 -12.96
CA ASN A 53 -4.38 -1.53 -12.93
C ASN A 53 -5.26 -1.01 -14.08
N LEU A 54 -5.22 -1.62 -15.26
CA LEU A 54 -6.14 -1.29 -16.36
C LEU A 54 -7.58 -1.64 -16.01
N TYR A 55 -7.81 -2.80 -15.40
CA TYR A 55 -9.13 -3.18 -14.90
C TYR A 55 -9.63 -2.17 -13.87
N TYR A 56 -8.80 -1.80 -12.89
CA TYR A 56 -9.16 -0.81 -11.87
C TYR A 56 -9.45 0.59 -12.44
N ALA A 57 -8.72 0.99 -13.47
CA ALA A 57 -8.95 2.26 -14.14
C ALA A 57 -10.27 2.30 -14.90
N ASN A 58 -10.65 1.19 -15.55
CA ASN A 58 -11.88 1.13 -16.33
C ASN A 58 -13.13 0.97 -15.45
N GLU A 59 -13.06 0.10 -14.43
CA GLU A 59 -14.23 -0.26 -13.63
C GLU A 59 -14.48 0.73 -12.49
N TYR A 60 -13.42 1.19 -11.83
CA TYR A 60 -13.52 2.00 -10.60
C TYR A 60 -13.01 3.43 -10.79
N SER A 61 -12.64 3.83 -12.02
CA SER A 61 -12.01 5.13 -12.32
C SER A 61 -10.74 5.40 -11.49
N ILE A 62 -10.04 4.34 -11.05
CA ILE A 62 -8.83 4.47 -10.24
C ILE A 62 -7.64 4.77 -11.18
N PRO A 63 -6.87 5.85 -10.95
CA PRO A 63 -5.72 6.16 -11.79
C PRO A 63 -4.75 4.98 -11.92
N ILE A 64 -4.24 4.72 -13.14
CA ILE A 64 -3.29 3.62 -13.40
C ILE A 64 -1.98 3.85 -12.63
N LEU A 65 -1.52 5.10 -12.59
CA LEU A 65 -0.29 5.47 -11.91
C LEU A 65 -0.59 5.96 -10.49
N VAL A 66 0.37 5.70 -9.61
CA VAL A 66 0.44 6.26 -8.26
C VAL A 66 0.64 7.77 -8.29
N ASN A 67 0.31 8.43 -7.17
CA ASN A 67 0.62 9.85 -7.00
C ASN A 67 2.15 10.04 -6.99
N THR A 68 2.60 11.18 -7.49
CA THR A 68 4.00 11.59 -7.52
C THR A 68 4.66 11.49 -6.14
N MET A 69 3.91 11.74 -5.06
CA MET A 69 4.43 11.65 -3.68
C MET A 69 4.84 10.23 -3.27
N THR A 70 4.06 9.19 -3.58
CA THR A 70 4.42 7.80 -3.26
C THR A 70 5.63 7.34 -4.06
N VAL A 71 5.71 7.74 -5.34
CA VAL A 71 6.91 7.53 -6.17
C VAL A 71 8.13 8.19 -5.53
N PHE A 72 8.01 9.45 -5.09
CA PHE A 72 9.09 10.17 -4.43
C PHE A 72 9.55 9.50 -3.14
N VAL A 73 8.61 9.10 -2.27
CA VAL A 73 8.95 8.38 -1.02
C VAL A 73 9.67 7.07 -1.34
N GLY A 74 9.18 6.28 -2.29
CA GLY A 74 9.84 5.05 -2.73
C GLY A 74 11.26 5.31 -3.26
N LEU A 75 11.44 6.34 -4.09
CA LEU A 75 12.75 6.73 -4.62
C LEU A 75 13.71 7.25 -3.54
N ILE A 76 13.23 7.98 -2.53
CA ILE A 76 14.05 8.45 -1.41
C ILE A 76 14.55 7.27 -0.59
N ILE A 77 13.66 6.33 -0.23
CA ILE A 77 14.03 5.15 0.56
C ILE A 77 15.06 4.30 -0.20
N THR A 78 14.78 3.99 -1.47
CA THR A 78 15.67 3.18 -2.30
C THR A 78 16.98 3.89 -2.61
N GLY A 79 16.92 5.19 -2.87
CA GLY A 79 18.08 6.05 -3.08
C GLY A 79 18.98 6.13 -1.85
N ALA A 80 18.42 6.29 -0.65
CA ALA A 80 19.18 6.32 0.59
C ALA A 80 19.97 5.01 0.81
N ILE A 81 19.32 3.86 0.60
CA ILE A 81 19.99 2.54 0.68
C ILE A 81 21.11 2.44 -0.35
N ALA A 82 20.86 2.84 -1.60
CA ALA A 82 21.86 2.80 -2.65
C ALA A 82 23.04 3.75 -2.38
N ILE A 83 22.79 4.95 -1.84
CA ILE A 83 23.83 5.91 -1.46
C ILE A 83 24.70 5.35 -0.34
N ILE A 84 24.10 4.78 0.72
CA ILE A 84 24.85 4.16 1.81
C ILE A 84 25.74 3.04 1.27
N ALA A 85 25.19 2.13 0.46
CA ALA A 85 25.96 1.05 -0.15
C ALA A 85 27.08 1.56 -1.06
N SER A 86 26.83 2.65 -1.79
CA SER A 86 27.80 3.32 -2.66
C SER A 86 28.96 3.92 -1.87
N ILE A 87 28.66 4.62 -0.76
CA ILE A 87 29.67 5.18 0.14
C ILE A 87 30.54 4.07 0.72
N ILE A 88 29.95 2.96 1.16
CA ILE A 88 30.68 1.78 1.65
C ILE A 88 31.61 1.24 0.57
N ASN A 89 31.10 1.03 -0.65
CA ASN A 89 31.90 0.51 -1.76
C ASN A 89 33.08 1.43 -2.11
N VAL A 90 32.84 2.75 -2.15
CA VAL A 90 33.89 3.75 -2.39
C VAL A 90 34.91 3.74 -1.26
N PHE A 91 34.49 3.72 0.00
CA PHE A 91 35.39 3.72 1.15
C PHE A 91 36.29 2.48 1.19
N VAL A 92 35.72 1.28 0.99
CA VAL A 92 36.49 0.03 0.92
C VAL A 92 37.50 0.08 -0.22
N SER A 93 37.07 0.55 -1.40
CA SER A 93 37.93 0.66 -2.58
C SER A 93 39.07 1.66 -2.38
N LEU A 94 38.83 2.78 -1.69
CA LEU A 94 39.86 3.78 -1.38
C LEU A 94 40.85 3.28 -0.31
N ARG A 95 40.34 2.68 0.78
CA ARG A 95 41.16 2.19 1.89
C ARG A 95 42.11 1.08 1.46
N HIS A 96 41.66 0.22 0.55
CA HIS A 96 42.44 -0.92 0.05
C HIS A 96 43.09 -0.67 -1.31
N ARG A 97 43.18 0.59 -1.75
CA ARG A 97 43.83 0.93 -3.03
C ARG A 97 45.31 0.53 -3.09
N LYS A 98 46.02 0.60 -1.95
CA LYS A 98 47.45 0.24 -1.86
C LYS A 98 47.68 -1.27 -1.66
N ASN A 99 46.78 -1.92 -0.93
CA ASN A 99 46.78 -3.37 -0.68
C ASN A 99 45.40 -3.92 -1.06
N PRO A 100 45.15 -4.19 -2.36
CA PRO A 100 43.86 -4.64 -2.84
C PRO A 100 43.52 -6.02 -2.27
N TYR A 101 42.25 -6.22 -1.95
CA TYR A 101 41.74 -7.55 -1.62
C TYR A 101 41.81 -8.47 -2.84
N PRO A 102 41.88 -9.80 -2.64
CA PRO A 102 41.64 -10.75 -3.72
C PRO A 102 40.30 -10.44 -4.42
N GLU A 103 40.23 -10.61 -5.75
CA GLU A 103 39.02 -10.29 -6.53
C GLU A 103 37.78 -11.09 -6.07
N GLU A 104 38.00 -12.26 -5.45
CA GLU A 104 36.97 -13.09 -4.83
C GLU A 104 36.32 -12.45 -3.60
N VAL A 105 37.04 -11.53 -2.94
CA VAL A 105 36.60 -10.86 -1.71
C VAL A 105 36.00 -9.49 -2.01
N HIS A 106 36.63 -8.71 -2.89
CA HIS A 106 36.09 -7.40 -3.29
C HIS A 106 36.45 -7.04 -4.73
N ASN A 107 35.43 -6.94 -5.58
CA ASN A 107 35.55 -6.38 -6.92
C ASN A 107 34.62 -5.16 -7.04
N PRO A 108 35.16 -3.93 -7.19
CA PRO A 108 34.36 -2.71 -7.25
C PRO A 108 33.32 -2.70 -8.37
N LYS A 109 33.63 -3.30 -9.54
CA LYS A 109 32.70 -3.36 -10.68
C LYS A 109 31.52 -4.27 -10.37
N THR A 110 31.78 -5.42 -9.77
CA THR A 110 30.75 -6.35 -9.32
C THR A 110 29.91 -5.72 -8.22
N ALA A 111 30.53 -5.03 -7.26
CA ALA A 111 29.81 -4.33 -6.20
C ALA A 111 28.85 -3.25 -6.76
N TRP A 112 29.29 -2.43 -7.71
CA TRP A 112 28.42 -1.47 -8.39
C TRP A 112 27.25 -2.13 -9.13
N THR A 113 27.50 -3.27 -9.79
CA THR A 113 26.46 -4.04 -10.48
C THR A 113 25.41 -4.55 -9.49
N VAL A 114 25.85 -5.08 -8.34
CA VAL A 114 24.97 -5.56 -7.27
C VAL A 114 24.16 -4.40 -6.66
N ILE A 115 24.80 -3.25 -6.39
CA ILE A 115 24.12 -2.05 -5.89
C ILE A 115 23.03 -1.60 -6.87
N GLY A 116 23.34 -1.52 -8.16
CA GLY A 116 22.37 -1.16 -9.20
C GLY A 116 21.20 -2.14 -9.29
N LEU A 117 21.48 -3.45 -9.19
CA LEU A 117 20.46 -4.50 -9.15
C LEU A 117 19.55 -4.35 -7.93
N ILE A 118 20.11 -4.14 -6.74
CA ILE A 118 19.33 -3.93 -5.50
C ILE A 118 18.46 -2.67 -5.63
N PHE A 119 19.04 -1.56 -6.11
CA PHE A 119 18.31 -0.31 -6.32
C PHE A 119 17.12 -0.53 -7.26
N LEU A 120 17.36 -1.08 -8.45
CA LEU A 120 16.31 -1.36 -9.43
C LEU A 120 15.22 -2.28 -8.85
N SER A 121 15.63 -3.32 -8.13
CA SER A 121 14.71 -4.30 -7.54
C SER A 121 13.79 -3.66 -6.52
N LEU A 122 14.35 -2.84 -5.62
CA LEU A 122 13.57 -2.12 -4.62
C LEU A 122 12.68 -1.05 -5.26
N THR A 123 13.17 -0.34 -6.29
CA THR A 123 12.35 0.63 -7.01
C THR A 123 11.14 -0.05 -7.66
N ILE A 124 11.32 -1.18 -8.34
CA ILE A 124 10.21 -1.96 -8.91
C ILE A 124 9.24 -2.40 -7.80
N MET A 125 9.74 -2.86 -6.66
CA MET A 125 8.89 -3.25 -5.53
C MET A 125 8.05 -2.08 -5.01
N PHE A 126 8.67 -0.95 -4.68
CA PHE A 126 7.98 0.19 -4.05
C PHE A 126 7.11 1.00 -5.02
N VAL A 127 7.47 1.07 -6.30
CA VAL A 127 6.74 1.88 -7.30
C VAL A 127 5.68 1.05 -8.03
N TRP A 128 5.85 -0.28 -8.13
CA TRP A 128 4.97 -1.14 -8.92
C TRP A 128 4.14 -2.08 -8.05
N PHE A 129 4.80 -2.92 -7.25
CA PHE A 129 4.12 -4.01 -6.52
C PHE A 129 3.38 -3.52 -5.27
N VAL A 130 4.01 -2.68 -4.45
CA VAL A 130 3.38 -2.14 -3.23
C VAL A 130 2.08 -1.40 -3.59
N PRO A 131 2.08 -0.45 -4.55
CA PRO A 131 0.85 0.23 -4.93
C PRO A 131 -0.19 -0.69 -5.57
N GLY A 132 0.24 -1.70 -6.32
CA GLY A 132 -0.67 -2.72 -6.85
C GLY A 132 -1.45 -3.43 -5.73
N GLY A 133 -0.76 -3.79 -4.64
CA GLY A 133 -1.38 -4.39 -3.46
C GLY A 133 -2.29 -3.44 -2.70
N GLU A 134 -1.93 -2.15 -2.60
CA GLU A 134 -2.77 -1.15 -1.94
C GLU A 134 -4.05 -0.87 -2.71
N LYS A 135 -3.98 -0.74 -4.05
CA LYS A 135 -5.17 -0.59 -4.90
C LYS A 135 -6.09 -1.80 -4.81
N MET A 136 -5.54 -3.01 -4.80
CA MET A 136 -6.34 -4.23 -4.63
C MET A 136 -7.07 -4.23 -3.29
N ARG A 137 -6.41 -3.85 -2.20
CA ARG A 137 -7.05 -3.69 -0.89
C ARG A 137 -8.16 -2.64 -0.92
N TYR A 138 -7.92 -1.51 -1.59
CA TYR A 138 -8.91 -0.44 -1.72
C TYR A 138 -10.17 -0.92 -2.47
N VAL A 139 -9.99 -1.61 -3.60
CA VAL A 139 -11.10 -2.16 -4.38
C VAL A 139 -11.89 -3.21 -3.61
N ASP A 140 -11.20 -4.08 -2.85
CA ASP A 140 -11.86 -5.07 -1.99
C ASP A 140 -12.71 -4.41 -0.89
N ASN A 141 -12.15 -3.37 -0.26
CA ASN A 141 -12.85 -2.54 0.72
C ASN A 141 -14.07 -1.83 0.10
N LEU A 142 -13.92 -1.28 -1.11
CA LEU A 142 -14.99 -0.59 -1.83
C LEU A 142 -16.12 -1.57 -2.21
N ASN A 143 -15.77 -2.75 -2.75
CA ASN A 143 -16.77 -3.78 -3.08
C ASN A 143 -17.51 -4.28 -1.84
N SER A 144 -16.81 -4.41 -0.71
CA SER A 144 -17.43 -4.76 0.57
C SER A 144 -18.42 -3.70 1.04
N ALA A 145 -18.07 -2.41 0.90
CA ALA A 145 -18.96 -1.30 1.20
C ALA A 145 -20.18 -1.25 0.25
N ILE A 146 -19.97 -1.48 -1.05
CA ILE A 146 -21.08 -1.56 -2.02
C ILE A 146 -22.04 -2.68 -1.63
N ALA A 147 -21.52 -3.87 -1.35
CA ALA A 147 -22.35 -5.04 -1.01
C ALA A 147 -23.21 -4.81 0.25
N GLU A 148 -22.66 -4.15 1.28
CA GLU A 148 -23.39 -3.86 2.51
C GLU A 148 -24.47 -2.78 2.29
N THR A 149 -24.18 -1.79 1.44
CA THR A 149 -25.06 -0.63 1.20
C THR A 149 -26.08 -0.80 0.05
N GLU A 150 -26.01 -1.89 -0.72
CA GLU A 150 -26.86 -2.09 -1.91
C GLU A 150 -28.32 -2.39 -1.55
N ASN A 151 -28.57 -3.03 -0.41
CA ASN A 151 -29.91 -3.44 0.03
C ASN A 151 -30.41 -2.67 1.27
N SER A 152 -29.73 -1.57 1.63
CA SER A 152 -30.14 -0.76 2.77
C SER A 152 -31.34 0.12 2.41
N ASN A 153 -32.27 0.24 3.36
CA ASN A 153 -33.44 1.11 3.26
C ASN A 153 -33.19 2.49 3.90
N GLU A 154 -31.96 2.78 4.33
CA GLU A 154 -31.62 4.07 4.93
C GLU A 154 -31.38 5.13 3.86
N GLU A 155 -31.82 6.38 4.11
CA GLU A 155 -31.61 7.51 3.20
C GLU A 155 -30.12 7.83 3.01
N ILE A 156 -29.39 7.81 4.13
CA ILE A 156 -27.94 7.90 4.19
C ILE A 156 -27.45 6.65 4.89
N ASP A 157 -26.64 5.85 4.20
CA ASP A 157 -26.07 4.62 4.74
C ASP A 157 -24.62 4.86 5.15
N VAL A 158 -24.21 4.34 6.30
CA VAL A 158 -22.84 4.38 6.78
C VAL A 158 -22.37 2.95 7.04
N THR A 159 -21.30 2.53 6.35
CA THR A 159 -20.74 1.19 6.48
C THR A 159 -19.32 1.23 7.04
N PHE A 160 -19.08 0.39 8.06
CA PHE A 160 -17.74 0.09 8.55
C PHE A 160 -17.09 -1.01 7.71
N VAL A 161 -15.92 -0.72 7.13
CA VAL A 161 -15.24 -1.67 6.23
C VAL A 161 -14.06 -2.34 6.91
N SER A 162 -13.22 -1.56 7.59
CA SER A 162 -11.99 -2.13 8.17
C SER A 162 -11.45 -1.33 9.35
N SER A 163 -10.79 -2.05 10.25
CA SER A 163 -9.95 -1.52 11.34
C SER A 163 -8.64 -2.29 11.33
N GLU A 164 -7.62 -1.70 10.70
CA GLU A 164 -6.29 -2.30 10.51
C GLU A 164 -5.25 -1.56 11.36
N ASP A 165 -4.39 -2.30 12.05
CA ASP A 165 -3.21 -1.75 12.71
C ASP A 165 -2.03 -1.66 11.73
N TYR A 166 -1.24 -0.59 11.84
CA TYR A 166 0.04 -0.48 11.12
C TYR A 166 1.22 -0.96 11.97
N CYS A 167 0.97 -1.87 12.91
CA CYS A 167 2.02 -2.35 13.80
C CYS A 167 2.78 -3.54 13.18
N LEU A 168 4.03 -3.30 12.80
CA LEU A 168 4.94 -4.36 12.33
C LEU A 168 5.70 -5.08 13.46
N ARG A 169 5.58 -4.65 14.73
CA ARG A 169 6.36 -5.18 15.87
C ARG A 169 5.50 -5.82 16.96
N ILE A 170 5.78 -7.09 17.26
CA ILE A 170 5.03 -7.92 18.21
C ILE A 170 5.15 -7.47 19.69
N ARG A 171 6.16 -6.67 20.09
CA ARG A 171 6.46 -6.45 21.52
C ARG A 171 6.29 -5.03 22.08
N TYR A 172 6.20 -3.97 21.28
CA TYR A 172 6.18 -2.59 21.78
C TYR A 172 5.50 -1.60 20.82
N CYS A 173 4.35 -1.96 20.24
CA CYS A 173 3.47 -0.93 19.70
C CYS A 173 2.47 -0.53 20.76
N ASP A 174 2.20 0.77 20.84
CA ASP A 174 0.86 1.24 21.15
C ASP A 174 0.09 1.17 19.81
N PRO A 175 -0.78 0.16 19.59
CA PRO A 175 -1.35 -0.07 18.28
C PRO A 175 -2.43 0.98 17.99
N GLU A 176 -2.10 1.96 17.15
CA GLU A 176 -3.12 2.76 16.49
C GLU A 176 -3.75 1.94 15.35
N TYR A 177 -5.07 1.83 15.39
CA TYR A 177 -5.88 1.22 14.35
C TYR A 177 -6.42 2.30 13.43
N MET A 178 -6.20 2.15 12.13
CA MET A 178 -6.78 3.00 11.11
C MET A 178 -8.13 2.41 10.71
N ASN A 179 -9.18 3.21 10.87
CA ASN A 179 -10.55 2.80 10.61
C ASN A 179 -11.03 3.41 9.29
N VAL A 180 -11.72 2.61 8.48
CA VAL A 180 -12.27 3.01 7.19
C VAL A 180 -13.77 2.87 7.23
N PHE A 181 -14.45 3.99 7.11
CA PHE A 181 -15.90 4.08 6.96
C PHE A 181 -16.24 4.65 5.59
N TYR A 182 -17.33 4.17 5.02
CA TYR A 182 -17.94 4.74 3.82
C TYR A 182 -19.34 5.24 4.15
N VAL A 183 -19.76 6.26 3.40
CA VAL A 183 -21.09 6.82 3.44
C VAL A 183 -21.69 6.82 2.04
N LYS A 184 -22.96 6.45 1.93
CA LYS A 184 -23.71 6.43 0.68
C LYS A 184 -24.93 7.33 0.78
N ASN A 185 -25.16 8.13 -0.26
CA ASN A 185 -26.40 8.87 -0.43
C ASN A 185 -27.38 8.04 -1.27
N ASN A 186 -28.42 7.47 -0.66
CA ASN A 186 -29.45 6.70 -1.38
C ASN A 186 -30.60 7.59 -1.87
N LEU A 187 -30.55 8.90 -1.67
CA LEU A 187 -31.54 9.86 -2.17
C LEU A 187 -31.27 10.24 -3.63
N ASP A 188 -32.31 10.67 -4.33
CA ASP A 188 -32.25 11.11 -5.74
C ASP A 188 -31.61 12.50 -5.95
N GLN A 189 -31.17 13.15 -4.87
CA GLN A 189 -30.62 14.50 -4.89
C GLN A 189 -29.28 14.55 -4.17
N ALA A 190 -28.38 15.42 -4.65
CA ALA A 190 -27.13 15.68 -3.96
C ALA A 190 -27.42 16.29 -2.58
N LYS A 191 -26.69 15.83 -1.55
CA LYS A 191 -26.82 16.32 -0.17
C LYS A 191 -25.47 16.62 0.43
N GLU A 192 -25.43 17.62 1.30
CA GLU A 192 -24.34 17.80 2.26
C GLU A 192 -24.63 16.99 3.51
N VAL A 193 -23.77 16.04 3.82
CA VAL A 193 -23.95 15.07 4.90
C VAL A 193 -22.85 15.25 5.94
N GLN A 194 -23.25 15.26 7.21
CA GLN A 194 -22.34 15.23 8.35
C GLN A 194 -22.72 14.07 9.28
N LEU A 195 -21.71 13.32 9.72
CA LEU A 195 -21.86 12.10 10.50
C LEU A 195 -21.26 12.28 11.90
N LEU A 196 -21.90 11.66 12.87
CA LEU A 196 -21.35 11.42 14.19
C LEU A 196 -21.23 9.91 14.38
N ILE A 197 -20.01 9.39 14.36
CA ILE A 197 -19.71 7.96 14.44
C ILE A 197 -19.21 7.65 15.85
N ARG A 198 -19.90 6.73 16.52
CA ARG A 198 -19.48 6.15 17.79
C ARG A 198 -18.82 4.81 17.52
N ALA A 199 -17.50 4.76 17.66
CA ALA A 199 -16.71 3.56 17.45
C ALA A 199 -16.74 2.66 18.69
N LEU A 200 -17.09 1.39 18.51
CA LEU A 200 -17.27 0.45 19.61
C LEU A 200 -16.26 -0.71 19.56
N GLY A 201 -15.78 -1.11 20.74
CA GLY A 201 -14.89 -2.24 20.92
C GLY A 201 -15.63 -3.58 21.02
N LYS A 202 -14.89 -4.64 21.35
CA LYS A 202 -15.41 -6.03 21.37
C LYS A 202 -16.62 -6.24 22.29
N ASN A 203 -16.70 -5.51 23.40
CA ASN A 203 -17.81 -5.62 24.35
C ASN A 203 -18.82 -4.47 24.24
N ARG A 204 -18.89 -3.81 23.07
CA ARG A 204 -19.70 -2.59 22.85
C ARG A 204 -19.38 -1.43 23.79
N GLN A 205 -18.18 -1.45 24.37
CA GLN A 205 -17.62 -0.30 25.04
C GLN A 205 -17.29 0.78 24.01
N GLU A 206 -17.64 2.02 24.31
CA GLU A 206 -17.23 3.17 23.49
C GLU A 206 -15.71 3.31 23.55
N ILE A 207 -15.09 3.30 22.37
CA ILE A 207 -13.67 3.61 22.23
C ILE A 207 -13.54 5.12 22.06
N GLU A 208 -14.30 5.67 21.10
CA GLU A 208 -14.19 7.06 20.67
C GLU A 208 -15.45 7.49 19.91
N VAL A 209 -15.74 8.80 19.93
CA VAL A 209 -16.81 9.42 19.14
C VAL A 209 -16.16 10.44 18.20
N ILE A 210 -16.44 10.30 16.92
CA ILE A 210 -15.80 11.06 15.85
C ILE A 210 -16.88 11.78 15.05
N GLU A 211 -16.68 13.06 14.80
CA GLU A 211 -17.50 13.85 13.89
C GLU A 211 -16.81 13.92 12.54
N SER A 212 -17.57 13.72 11.45
CA SER A 212 -17.06 13.88 10.10
C SER A 212 -17.06 15.34 9.68
N ASP A 213 -16.25 15.64 8.68
CA ASP A 213 -16.41 16.87 7.91
C ASP A 213 -17.75 16.85 7.17
N ILE A 214 -18.22 18.03 6.75
CA ILE A 214 -19.40 18.14 5.88
C ILE A 214 -18.99 17.69 4.48
N MET A 215 -19.56 16.57 4.03
CA MET A 215 -19.27 15.98 2.73
C MET A 215 -20.44 16.20 1.79
N LYS A 216 -20.17 16.73 0.59
CA LYS A 216 -21.14 16.72 -0.50
C LYS A 216 -21.15 15.34 -1.15
N LEU A 217 -22.34 14.73 -1.25
CA LEU A 217 -22.58 13.43 -1.88
C LEU A 217 -23.63 13.57 -2.97
N ASP A 218 -23.28 13.18 -4.20
CA ASP A 218 -24.21 13.09 -5.32
C ASP A 218 -25.19 11.92 -5.16
N PRO A 219 -26.30 11.88 -5.93
CA PRO A 219 -27.26 10.79 -5.86
C PRO A 219 -26.61 9.43 -6.13
N GLY A 220 -26.78 8.47 -5.22
CA GLY A 220 -26.18 7.14 -5.30
C GLY A 220 -24.67 7.09 -5.05
N GLU A 221 -24.02 8.22 -4.74
CA GLU A 221 -22.58 8.27 -4.53
C GLU A 221 -22.19 7.58 -3.22
N LEU A 222 -21.15 6.74 -3.29
CA LEU A 222 -20.49 6.10 -2.16
C LEU A 222 -19.10 6.73 -1.98
N LYS A 223 -18.87 7.40 -0.85
CA LYS A 223 -17.61 8.10 -0.55
C LYS A 223 -17.05 7.65 0.79
N MET A 224 -15.72 7.65 0.93
CA MET A 224 -15.08 7.41 2.24
C MET A 224 -15.38 8.58 3.18
N VAL A 225 -15.68 8.30 4.44
CA VAL A 225 -15.92 9.33 5.46
C VAL A 225 -14.63 10.11 5.71
N GLU A 226 -14.70 11.43 5.52
CA GLU A 226 -13.63 12.39 5.76
C GLU A 226 -13.79 13.01 7.16
N THR A 227 -12.66 13.21 7.85
CA THR A 227 -12.57 13.82 9.18
C THR A 227 -11.34 14.71 9.21
N GLU A 228 -11.15 15.46 10.31
CA GLU A 228 -9.93 16.24 10.55
C GLU A 228 -8.62 15.42 10.43
N GLU A 229 -8.67 14.10 10.65
CA GLU A 229 -7.51 13.21 10.50
C GLU A 229 -7.28 12.70 9.07
N THR A 230 -8.25 12.93 8.18
CA THR A 230 -8.18 12.49 6.78
C THR A 230 -7.28 13.42 5.99
N LEU A 231 -6.03 12.98 5.78
CA LEU A 231 -5.03 13.79 5.09
C LEU A 231 -5.19 13.71 3.56
N ASP A 232 -5.46 14.85 2.91
CA ASP A 232 -5.70 14.92 1.46
C ASP A 232 -4.51 14.55 0.58
N PHE A 233 -3.29 14.74 1.09
CA PHE A 233 -2.08 14.37 0.35
C PHE A 233 -1.80 12.87 0.34
N LYS A 234 -2.54 12.06 1.12
CA LYS A 234 -2.42 10.61 1.08
C LYS A 234 -3.14 10.06 -0.15
N GLU A 235 -2.53 9.05 -0.77
CA GLU A 235 -3.18 8.32 -1.86
C GLU A 235 -4.52 7.76 -1.43
N ILE A 236 -5.50 7.77 -2.33
CA ILE A 236 -6.89 7.37 -2.04
C ILE A 236 -6.95 5.97 -1.41
N TRP A 237 -6.07 5.05 -1.82
CA TRP A 237 -5.99 3.68 -1.30
C TRP A 237 -5.20 3.51 0.01
N GLY A 238 -4.59 4.59 0.51
CA GLY A 238 -3.93 4.69 1.81
C GLY A 238 -4.66 5.59 2.80
N LYS A 239 -5.81 6.18 2.40
CA LYS A 239 -6.63 7.00 3.29
C LYS A 239 -7.38 6.13 4.31
N TYR A 240 -7.66 6.74 5.45
CA TYR A 240 -8.51 6.22 6.52
C TYR A 240 -9.38 7.37 7.02
N SER A 241 -10.50 7.04 7.65
CA SER A 241 -11.41 8.03 8.21
C SER A 241 -10.86 8.61 9.52
N PHE A 242 -10.50 7.77 10.48
CA PHE A 242 -9.90 8.20 11.76
C PHE A 242 -9.10 7.06 12.40
N LYS A 243 -8.30 7.37 13.41
CA LYS A 243 -7.55 6.39 14.18
C LYS A 243 -8.17 6.11 15.55
N THR A 244 -7.95 4.91 16.07
CA THR A 244 -8.32 4.54 17.45
C THR A 244 -7.21 3.74 18.12
N LYS A 245 -7.15 3.77 19.46
CA LYS A 245 -6.19 2.94 20.23
C LYS A 245 -6.57 1.47 20.33
N GLU A 246 -7.86 1.17 20.11
CA GLU A 246 -8.39 -0.18 20.13
C GLU A 246 -9.04 -0.50 18.78
N LYS A 247 -9.05 -1.79 18.44
CA LYS A 247 -9.69 -2.27 17.22
C LYS A 247 -11.20 -2.04 17.28
N VAL A 248 -11.74 -1.31 16.29
CA VAL A 248 -13.18 -1.14 16.12
C VAL A 248 -13.80 -2.46 15.67
N ARG A 249 -14.88 -2.86 16.34
CA ARG A 249 -15.60 -4.11 16.09
C ARG A 249 -17.06 -3.90 15.74
N ASP A 250 -17.63 -2.81 16.21
CA ASP A 250 -19.01 -2.44 16.04
C ASP A 250 -19.07 -0.91 16.00
N TYR A 251 -20.19 -0.35 15.54
CA TYR A 251 -20.36 1.10 15.47
C TYR A 251 -21.82 1.50 15.63
N GLN A 252 -22.01 2.72 16.08
CA GLN A 252 -23.29 3.41 15.98
C GLN A 252 -23.04 4.72 15.24
N HIS A 253 -24.03 5.20 14.51
CA HIS A 253 -23.91 6.45 13.81
C HIS A 253 -25.19 7.28 13.94
N GLN A 254 -25.01 8.59 13.86
CA GLN A 254 -26.08 9.54 13.62
C GLN A 254 -25.66 10.39 12.43
N TYR A 255 -26.60 10.79 11.60
CA TYR A 255 -26.33 11.67 10.47
C TYR A 255 -27.27 12.87 10.49
N ARG A 256 -26.80 13.94 9.85
CA ARG A 256 -27.59 15.12 9.49
C ARG A 256 -27.28 15.40 8.04
N TYR A 257 -28.28 15.77 7.27
CA TYR A 257 -28.06 16.22 5.91
C TYR A 257 -28.85 17.48 5.59
N ARG A 258 -28.35 18.26 4.63
CA ARG A 258 -29.00 19.45 4.10
C ARG A 258 -28.81 19.53 2.58
N ASP A 259 -29.58 20.40 1.94
CA ASP A 259 -29.33 20.72 0.54
C ASP A 259 -27.99 21.47 0.40
N PRO A 260 -27.21 21.21 -0.66
CA PRO A 260 -25.94 21.89 -0.87
C PRO A 260 -26.14 23.40 -0.99
N GLU A 261 -25.23 24.18 -0.41
CA GLU A 261 -25.22 25.62 -0.64
C GLU A 261 -24.82 25.89 -2.11
N GLU A 262 -25.64 26.68 -2.83
CA GLU A 262 -25.40 27.08 -4.24
C GLU A 262 -24.15 27.95 -4.41
#